data_AF-A0A9J5ZXZ3-F1
#
_entry.id   AF-A0A9J5ZXZ3-F1
#
_cell.length_a   1.000
_cell.length_b   1.000
_cell.length_c   1.000
_cell.angle_alpha   90.00
_cell.angle_beta   90.00
_cell.angle_gamma   90.00
#
_symmetry.space_group_name_H-M   'P 1'
#
loop_
_entity.id
_entity.type
_entity.pdbx_description
1 polymer ?
#
loop_
_entity_poly.entity_id
_entity_poly.type
_entity_poly.pdbx_seq_one_letter_code
_entity_poly.pdbx_strand_id
1 'polypeptide(L)'
;MMETKELGDTTFFLGANASLSVQASRYSGIKPNHIYFTDDYYETYMSYEEGGGLDMGVFNLADGSIQPHYNGVSLSRFCPPTWVTPTPY
;
A
#
# COMPACT_ATOMS: atom_id res chain seq x y z
N MET A 1 23.33 -1.17 6.76
CA MET A 1 21.98 -1.78 6.80
C MET A 1 21.87 -2.69 5.60
N MET A 2 21.35 -3.92 5.76
CA MET A 2 21.21 -4.88 4.67
C MET A 2 19.78 -4.87 4.18
N GLU A 3 19.59 -4.74 2.87
CA GLU A 3 18.30 -4.91 2.20
C GLU A 3 17.91 -6.39 2.22
N THR A 4 16.63 -6.69 2.47
CA THR A 4 16.07 -8.05 2.36
C THR A 4 15.11 -8.12 1.17
N LYS A 5 15.06 -9.28 0.52
CA LYS A 5 14.13 -9.60 -0.56
C LYS A 5 13.02 -10.56 -0.13
N GLU A 6 13.01 -10.92 1.15
CA GLU A 6 12.14 -11.95 1.69
C GLU A 6 11.59 -11.52 3.05
N LEU A 7 10.27 -11.57 3.18
CA LEU A 7 9.50 -11.39 4.43
C LEU A 7 8.79 -12.68 4.86
N GLY A 8 8.90 -13.76 4.06
CA GLY A 8 8.12 -14.97 4.25
C GLY A 8 6.61 -14.69 4.18
N ASP A 9 5.85 -15.24 5.11
CA ASP A 9 4.38 -15.08 5.20
C ASP A 9 3.94 -13.69 5.73
N THR A 10 4.88 -12.73 5.85
CA THR A 10 4.58 -11.38 6.33
C THR A 10 4.32 -10.44 5.16
N THR A 11 3.36 -9.53 5.36
CA THR A 11 3.00 -8.45 4.44
C THR A 11 2.87 -7.15 5.20
N PHE A 12 3.36 -6.06 4.61
CA PHE A 12 3.20 -4.72 5.17
C PHE A 12 2.12 -3.93 4.44
N PHE A 13 1.39 -3.13 5.21
CA PHE A 13 0.53 -2.06 4.70
C PHE A 13 1.09 -0.74 5.22
N LEU A 14 1.42 0.18 4.32
CA LEU A 14 1.99 1.49 4.60
C LEU A 14 1.04 2.56 4.10
N GLY A 15 0.78 3.58 4.91
CA GLY A 15 -0.06 4.70 4.48
C GLY A 15 -0.04 5.81 5.53
N ALA A 16 -0.62 6.95 5.17
CA ALA A 16 -0.58 8.15 5.99
C ALA A 16 -1.16 7.97 7.41
N ASN A 17 -2.16 7.09 7.60
CA ASN A 17 -2.80 6.91 8.91
C ASN A 17 -1.98 5.99 9.83
N ALA A 18 -1.52 4.86 9.32
CA ALA A 18 -0.97 3.77 10.08
C ALA A 18 -0.20 2.82 9.17
N SER A 19 0.82 2.21 9.76
CA SER A 19 1.53 1.08 9.18
C SER A 19 1.15 -0.20 9.92
N LEU A 20 0.91 -1.27 9.18
CA LEU A 20 0.47 -2.56 9.71
C LEU A 20 1.35 -3.67 9.18
N SER A 21 1.61 -4.66 10.02
CA SER A 21 2.21 -5.94 9.63
C SER A 21 1.19 -7.04 9.88
N VAL A 22 0.94 -7.85 8.87
CA VAL A 22 0.01 -8.97 8.96
C VAL A 22 0.62 -10.24 8.42
N GLN A 23 0.13 -11.36 8.94
CA GLN A 23 0.39 -12.66 8.37
C GLN A 23 -0.54 -12.87 7.17
N ALA A 24 0.01 -12.96 5.96
CA ALA A 24 -0.75 -13.00 4.71
C ALA A 24 -1.69 -14.21 4.67
N SER A 25 -1.22 -15.38 5.12
CA SER A 25 -2.03 -16.61 5.18
C SER A 25 -3.32 -16.50 5.99
N ARG A 26 -3.48 -15.48 6.86
CA ARG A 26 -4.71 -15.26 7.63
C ARG A 26 -5.80 -14.54 6.83
N TYR A 27 -5.49 -13.96 5.67
CA TYR A 27 -6.39 -13.10 4.91
C TYR A 27 -6.44 -13.49 3.43
N SER A 28 -7.61 -13.85 2.93
CA SER A 28 -7.79 -14.19 1.51
C SER A 28 -7.47 -12.98 0.63
N GLY A 29 -6.69 -13.20 -0.43
CA GLY A 29 -6.30 -12.16 -1.39
C GLY A 29 -5.07 -11.34 -1.00
N ILE A 30 -4.53 -11.50 0.21
CA ILE A 30 -3.28 -10.86 0.61
C ILE A 30 -2.10 -11.71 0.17
N LYS A 31 -1.15 -11.09 -0.54
CA LYS A 31 0.06 -11.76 -1.03
C LYS A 31 1.17 -11.67 0.02
N PRO A 32 1.81 -12.78 0.42
CA PRO A 32 2.99 -12.77 1.29
C PRO A 32 4.18 -12.11 0.58
N ASN A 33 5.16 -11.60 1.32
CA ASN A 33 6.35 -10.95 0.73
C ASN A 33 6.02 -9.73 -0.16
N HIS A 34 4.97 -8.98 0.21
CA HIS A 34 4.55 -7.76 -0.49
C HIS A 34 4.42 -6.58 0.48
N ILE A 35 4.48 -5.37 -0.08
CA ILE A 35 4.18 -4.11 0.59
C ILE A 35 3.05 -3.43 -0.16
N TYR A 36 1.94 -3.19 0.53
CA TYR A 36 0.83 -2.41 0.03
C TYR A 36 1.01 -0.99 0.55
N PHE A 37 1.17 0.00 -0.32
CA PHE A 37 1.41 1.38 0.07
C PHE A 37 0.35 2.31 -0.52
N THR A 38 -0.06 3.31 0.25
CA THR A 38 -0.93 4.40 -0.21
C THR A 38 -0.18 5.71 -0.17
N ASP A 39 -0.63 6.64 -1.01
CA ASP A 39 -0.08 7.97 -1.12
C ASP A 39 -0.20 8.70 0.23
N ASP A 40 0.92 9.25 0.71
CA ASP A 40 1.04 9.92 2.00
C ASP A 40 1.48 11.38 1.91
N TYR A 41 1.80 11.89 0.70
CA TYR A 41 2.40 13.21 0.53
C TYR A 41 1.41 14.29 0.12
N TYR A 42 0.52 14.63 1.06
CA TYR A 42 -0.62 15.52 0.83
C TYR A 42 -0.26 16.93 0.33
N GLU A 43 0.94 17.43 0.65
CA GLU A 43 1.41 18.75 0.21
C GLU A 43 1.45 18.89 -1.32
N THR A 44 1.56 17.78 -2.04
CA THR A 44 1.66 17.78 -3.51
C THR A 44 0.34 17.55 -4.23
N TYR A 45 -0.75 17.26 -3.53
CA TYR A 45 -2.02 16.92 -4.17
C TYR A 45 -2.59 18.05 -5.01
N MET A 46 -2.33 19.31 -4.62
CA MET A 46 -2.75 20.50 -5.38
C MET A 46 -1.79 20.85 -6.52
N SER A 47 -0.63 20.21 -6.60
CA SER A 47 0.41 20.49 -7.59
C SER A 47 0.23 19.69 -8.88
N TYR A 48 -0.58 18.63 -8.87
CA TYR A 48 -0.86 17.76 -10.00
C TYR A 48 -2.33 17.87 -10.44
N GLU A 49 -2.60 17.79 -11.74
CA GLU A 49 -3.97 17.88 -12.28
C GLU A 49 -4.82 16.70 -11.80
N GLU A 50 -4.21 15.53 -11.67
CA GLU A 50 -4.81 14.29 -11.22
C GLU A 50 -5.11 14.27 -9.71
N GLY A 51 -4.49 15.17 -8.94
CA GLY A 51 -4.58 15.19 -7.49
C GLY A 51 -3.59 14.25 -6.81
N GLY A 52 -3.90 13.87 -5.57
CA GLY A 52 -3.23 12.80 -4.85
C GLY A 52 -3.67 11.39 -5.27
N GLY A 53 -3.06 10.39 -4.66
CA GLY A 53 -3.25 8.99 -5.03
C GLY A 53 -2.51 8.62 -6.30
N LEU A 54 -1.39 9.28 -6.59
CA LEU A 54 -0.50 8.95 -7.71
C LEU A 54 0.61 7.99 -7.27
N ASP A 55 1.03 8.08 -6.00
CA ASP A 55 2.09 7.25 -5.43
C ASP A 55 1.50 6.16 -4.53
N MET A 56 0.89 5.15 -5.14
CA MET A 56 0.29 4.03 -4.41
C MET A 56 0.37 2.74 -5.22
N GLY A 57 0.47 1.61 -4.53
CA GLY A 57 0.47 0.31 -5.19
C GLY A 57 0.85 -0.84 -4.29
N VAL A 58 1.13 -1.95 -4.94
CA VAL A 58 1.55 -3.22 -4.34
C VAL A 58 2.93 -3.55 -4.86
N PHE A 59 3.92 -3.43 -3.99
CA PHE A 59 5.31 -3.76 -4.27
C PHE A 59 5.58 -5.23 -3.93
N ASN A 60 6.12 -5.99 -4.88
CA ASN A 60 6.58 -7.35 -4.69
C ASN A 60 8.06 -7.36 -4.34
N LEU A 61 8.41 -7.82 -3.12
CA LEU A 61 9.81 -7.80 -2.67
C LEU A 61 10.72 -8.78 -3.43
N ALA A 62 10.15 -9.83 -4.02
CA ALA A 62 10.92 -10.86 -4.70
C ALA A 62 11.53 -10.37 -6.03
N ASP A 63 10.74 -9.61 -6.81
CA ASP A 63 11.12 -9.16 -8.15
C ASP A 63 11.21 -7.63 -8.30
N GLY A 64 10.80 -6.87 -7.29
CA GLY A 64 10.81 -5.41 -7.30
C GLY A 64 9.73 -4.77 -8.17
N SER A 65 8.73 -5.54 -8.63
CA SER A 65 7.63 -4.99 -9.42
C SER A 65 6.63 -4.22 -8.55
N ILE A 66 6.01 -3.19 -9.14
CA ILE A 66 4.91 -2.44 -8.55
C ILE A 66 3.66 -2.68 -9.40
N GLN A 67 2.57 -3.10 -8.76
CA GLN A 67 1.26 -3.25 -9.38
C GLN A 67 0.28 -2.23 -8.78
N PRO A 68 -0.67 -1.70 -9.57
CA PRO A 68 -1.69 -0.81 -9.02
C PRO A 68 -2.66 -1.59 -8.12
N HIS A 69 -3.25 -0.92 -7.12
CA HIS A 69 -4.31 -1.51 -6.28
C HIS A 69 -5.57 -1.83 -7.07
N TYR A 70 -5.87 -1.02 -8.09
CA TYR A 70 -7.02 -1.13 -8.96
C TYR A 70 -6.71 -0.49 -10.32
N ASN A 71 -7.50 -0.81 -11.35
CA ASN A 71 -7.34 -0.21 -12.66
C ASN A 71 -7.78 1.27 -12.62
N GLY A 72 -6.94 2.16 -13.16
CA GLY A 72 -7.24 3.59 -13.29
C GLY A 72 -6.51 4.46 -12.27
N VAL A 73 -7.05 5.65 -12.03
CA VAL A 73 -6.52 6.65 -11.09
C VAL A 73 -7.34 6.70 -9.80
N SER A 74 -6.83 7.35 -8.76
CA SER A 74 -7.57 7.58 -7.52
C SER A 74 -8.95 8.19 -7.77
N LEU A 75 -9.97 7.67 -7.08
CA LEU A 75 -11.33 8.24 -7.11
C LEU A 75 -11.42 9.57 -6.36
N SER A 76 -10.42 9.88 -5.53
CA SER A 76 -10.34 11.12 -4.77
C SER A 76 -9.00 11.79 -4.97
N ARG A 77 -9.05 13.07 -5.31
CA ARG A 77 -7.88 13.94 -5.52
C ARG A 77 -7.24 14.42 -4.22
N PHE A 78 -7.92 14.25 -3.09
CA PHE A 78 -7.48 14.81 -1.79
C PHE A 78 -7.42 13.78 -0.67
N CYS A 79 -8.11 12.65 -0.83
CA CYS A 79 -8.19 11.59 0.16
C CYS A 79 -7.81 10.27 -0.52
N PRO A 80 -6.51 9.93 -0.64
CA PRO A 80 -6.10 8.63 -1.15
C PRO A 80 -6.63 7.49 -0.25
N PRO A 81 -6.62 6.24 -0.75
CA PRO A 81 -7.10 5.10 0.01
C PRO A 81 -6.45 5.01 1.41
N THR A 82 -7.24 4.61 2.39
CA THR A 82 -6.81 4.44 3.78
C THR A 82 -6.99 3.00 4.22
N TRP A 83 -6.05 2.47 5.00
CA TRP A 83 -6.13 1.12 5.54
C TRP A 83 -7.09 1.06 6.73
N VAL A 84 -7.98 0.07 6.71
CA VAL A 84 -8.86 -0.27 7.82
C VAL A 84 -8.55 -1.68 8.29
N THR A 85 -8.48 -1.88 9.61
CA THR A 85 -8.37 -3.21 10.20
C THR A 85 -9.74 -3.60 10.77
N PRO A 86 -10.22 -4.83 10.54
CA PRO A 86 -11.38 -5.32 11.25
C PRO A 86 -11.07 -5.31 12.75
N THR A 87 -11.93 -4.70 13.56
CA THR A 87 -11.85 -4.88 15.01
C THR A 87 -12.23 -6.34 15.35
N PRO A 88 -11.40 -7.08 16.10
CA PRO A 88 -11.81 -8.38 16.60
C PRO A 88 -12.94 -8.17 17.61
N TYR A 89 -14.11 -8.71 17.30
CA TYR A 89 -15.19 -8.90 18.28
C TYR A 89 -14.88 -10.10 19.16
#